data_AF-A0A1J5PDG6-F1
#
_entry.id   AF-A0A1J5PDG6-F1
#
_cell.length_a   1.000
_cell.length_b   1.000
_cell.length_c   1.000
_cell.angle_alpha   90.00
_cell.angle_beta   90.00
_cell.angle_gamma   90.00
#
_symmetry.space_group_name_H-M   'P 1'
#
loop_
_entity.id
_entity.type
_entity.pdbx_description
1 polymer ?
#
loop_
_entity_poly.entity_id
_entity_poly.type
_entity_poly.pdbx_seq_one_letter_code
_entity_poly.pdbx_strand_id
1 'polypeptide(L)'
;MAGFQNQRGDLLDDFEAVDGWEEIQPASVKVPVQIKRIERGDEALLLCISAARAEKDRAIREKQEGRLLAALGKLAENVQKAVEKGKAMEDEALGERIGRLRERYTRAARYYTIGREDGVLTWTLKAEQHARAQQLDGAYFLRTSNKALGAEEIWRTYITLTRIESAFRDLKGTLDLRPIHHRKEMRVETHIFLCVLAYHLQTAIERTLQQAGDHTSWETLREELSTHHVATILLPIEGDRTLAIRKAGIPDRRVREIYRLLALETEPMKPLRTWI
;
A
#
# COMPACT_ATOMS: atom_id res chain seq x y z
N MET A 1 -11.81 -3.29 14.56
CA MET A 1 -10.89 -2.16 14.23
C MET A 1 -9.51 -2.44 14.82
N ALA A 2 -8.43 -2.05 14.15
CA ALA A 2 -7.07 -2.24 14.68
C ALA A 2 -6.81 -1.27 15.85
N GLY A 3 -6.39 -1.79 17.00
CA GLY A 3 -6.17 -1.00 18.22
C GLY A 3 -5.02 0.02 18.09
N PHE A 4 -5.20 1.19 18.69
CA PHE A 4 -4.19 2.25 18.75
C PHE A 4 -2.91 1.76 19.47
N GLN A 5 -1.74 2.19 18.99
CA GLN A 5 -0.42 1.77 19.51
C GLN A 5 -0.25 2.00 21.03
N ASN A 6 -0.92 2.99 21.62
CA ASN A 6 -0.80 3.29 23.05
C ASN A 6 -1.52 2.26 23.96
N GLN A 7 -2.43 1.45 23.41
CA GLN A 7 -3.11 0.37 24.17
C GLN A 7 -2.38 -0.97 24.03
N ARG A 8 -1.29 -1.04 23.24
CA ARG A 8 -0.58 -2.30 23.01
C ARG A 8 0.08 -2.83 24.27
N GLY A 9 0.65 -1.96 25.10
CA GLY A 9 1.31 -2.34 26.36
C GLY A 9 0.38 -3.13 27.27
N ASP A 10 -0.73 -2.51 27.67
CA ASP A 10 -1.73 -3.12 28.57
C ASP A 10 -2.42 -4.35 27.96
N LEU A 11 -2.49 -4.44 26.63
CA LEU A 11 -3.05 -5.59 25.91
C LEU A 11 -2.04 -6.73 25.72
N LEU A 12 -0.74 -6.50 25.90
CA LEU A 12 0.25 -7.57 25.78
C LEU A 12 0.33 -8.40 27.06
N ASP A 13 0.14 -7.75 28.21
CA ASP A 13 0.10 -8.38 29.52
C ASP A 13 -1.00 -9.46 29.57
N ASP A 14 -2.16 -9.21 28.94
CA ASP A 14 -3.26 -10.18 28.76
C ASP A 14 -2.88 -11.41 27.89
N PHE A 15 -1.79 -11.31 27.11
CA PHE A 15 -1.32 -12.35 26.18
C PHE A 15 0.00 -13.00 26.60
N GLU A 16 0.58 -12.63 27.75
CA GLU A 16 1.88 -13.11 28.27
C GLU A 16 1.94 -14.62 28.55
N ALA A 17 0.80 -15.31 28.70
CA ALA A 17 0.79 -16.77 28.77
C ALA A 17 1.28 -17.39 27.46
N VAL A 18 2.30 -18.26 27.50
CA VAL A 18 2.98 -18.80 26.31
C VAL A 18 2.11 -19.77 25.50
N ASP A 19 1.01 -20.26 26.05
CA ASP A 19 0.16 -21.28 25.41
C ASP A 19 -0.94 -20.69 24.51
N GLY A 20 -1.35 -21.47 23.49
CA GLY A 20 -2.49 -21.16 22.61
C GLY A 20 -2.18 -20.37 21.33
N TRP A 21 -0.93 -20.41 20.86
CA TRP A 21 -0.57 -19.86 19.54
C TRP A 21 -0.96 -20.79 18.41
N GLU A 22 -1.63 -20.25 17.42
CA GLU A 22 -1.91 -20.92 16.15
C GLU A 22 -1.05 -20.28 15.05
N GLU A 23 -0.42 -21.11 14.23
CA GLU A 23 0.29 -20.65 13.04
C GLU A 23 -0.61 -20.81 11.82
N ILE A 24 -0.88 -19.70 11.14
CA ILE A 24 -1.67 -19.70 9.91
C ILE A 24 -0.80 -19.34 8.71
N GLN A 25 -0.86 -20.18 7.67
CA GLN A 25 -0.21 -19.93 6.39
C GLN A 25 -1.23 -20.06 5.24
N PRO A 26 -2.12 -19.06 5.05
CA PRO A 26 -3.07 -19.08 3.95
C PRO A 26 -2.34 -18.95 2.59
N ALA A 27 -2.85 -19.60 1.55
CA ALA A 27 -2.27 -19.61 0.20
C ALA A 27 -1.96 -18.21 -0.39
N SER A 28 -2.64 -17.17 0.08
CA SER A 28 -2.43 -15.78 -0.34
C SER A 28 -1.35 -15.01 0.44
N VAL A 29 -0.69 -15.62 1.43
CA VAL A 29 0.38 -14.98 2.22
C VAL A 29 1.66 -15.80 2.10
N LYS A 30 2.74 -15.14 1.66
CA LYS A 30 4.05 -15.77 1.46
C LYS A 30 4.74 -16.20 2.76
N VAL A 31 4.34 -15.63 3.90
CA VAL A 31 4.98 -15.82 5.20
C VAL A 31 3.91 -16.16 6.24
N PRO A 32 4.12 -17.18 7.09
CA PRO A 32 3.18 -17.52 8.14
C PRO A 32 2.95 -16.37 9.12
N VAL A 33 1.75 -16.33 9.70
CA VAL A 33 1.35 -15.38 10.74
C VAL A 33 0.99 -16.18 11.98
N GLN A 34 1.56 -15.80 13.12
CA GLN A 34 1.18 -16.37 14.40
C GLN A 34 0.00 -15.58 14.95
N ILE A 35 -1.05 -16.28 15.36
CA ILE A 35 -2.26 -15.68 15.91
C ILE A 35 -2.60 -16.28 17.27
N LYS A 36 -3.15 -15.45 18.15
CA LYS A 36 -3.69 -15.88 19.44
C LYS A 36 -4.98 -15.13 19.70
N ARG A 37 -6.05 -15.86 20.04
CA ARG A 37 -7.38 -15.29 20.32
C ARG A 37 -7.66 -15.35 21.81
N ILE A 38 -8.16 -14.27 22.37
CA ILE A 38 -8.73 -14.24 23.72
C ILE A 38 -10.11 -13.58 23.68
N GLU A 39 -10.95 -13.92 24.64
CA GLU A 39 -12.23 -13.22 24.84
C GLU A 39 -12.10 -12.29 26.05
N ARG A 40 -12.52 -11.03 25.87
CA ARG A 40 -12.50 -10.01 26.93
C ARG A 40 -13.87 -9.34 26.98
N GLY A 41 -14.69 -9.74 27.95
CA GLY A 41 -16.07 -9.27 28.08
C GLY A 41 -16.92 -9.63 26.87
N ASP A 42 -17.43 -8.61 26.17
CA ASP A 42 -18.31 -8.78 25.00
C ASP A 42 -17.58 -8.78 23.66
N GLU A 43 -16.26 -8.74 23.66
CA GLU A 43 -15.44 -8.73 22.45
C GLU A 43 -14.45 -9.90 22.41
N ALA A 44 -14.10 -10.33 21.20
CA ALA A 44 -12.95 -11.17 20.94
C ALA A 44 -11.77 -10.31 20.46
N LEU A 45 -10.61 -10.55 21.06
CA LEU A 45 -9.34 -9.94 20.68
C LEU A 45 -8.45 -10.98 20.00
N LEU A 46 -7.81 -10.59 18.92
CA LEU A 46 -6.82 -11.39 18.22
C LEU A 46 -5.48 -10.66 18.18
N LEU A 47 -4.46 -11.22 18.82
CA LEU A 47 -3.07 -10.81 18.64
C LEU A 47 -2.51 -11.52 17.42
N CYS A 48 -1.89 -10.77 16.53
CA CYS A 48 -1.26 -11.28 15.31
C CYS A 48 0.20 -10.83 15.27
N ILE A 49 1.11 -11.74 14.95
CA ILE A 49 2.53 -11.47 14.72
C ILE A 49 2.89 -11.89 13.31
N SER A 50 3.38 -10.96 12.50
CA SER A 50 3.78 -11.21 11.12
C SER A 50 5.20 -10.73 10.88
N ALA A 51 6.07 -11.61 10.38
CA ALA A 51 7.45 -11.24 10.08
C ALA A 51 7.55 -10.20 8.93
N ALA A 52 6.69 -10.31 7.90
CA ALA A 52 6.62 -9.31 6.85
C ALA A 52 6.20 -7.93 7.41
N ARG A 53 5.32 -7.92 8.41
CA ARG A 53 4.92 -6.68 9.10
C ARG A 53 6.05 -6.16 9.99
N ALA A 54 6.78 -7.04 10.67
CA ALA A 54 7.92 -6.67 11.50
C ALA A 54 9.00 -5.96 10.69
N GLU A 55 9.35 -6.50 9.53
CA GLU A 55 10.33 -5.88 8.63
C GLU A 55 9.87 -4.51 8.13
N LYS A 56 8.57 -4.39 7.79
CA LYS A 56 7.99 -3.11 7.38
C LYS A 56 8.00 -2.07 8.51
N ASP A 57 7.64 -2.47 9.72
CA ASP A 57 7.61 -1.58 10.89
C ASP A 57 9.04 -1.15 11.27
N ARG A 58 10.02 -2.07 11.20
CA ARG A 58 11.46 -1.80 11.34
C ARG A 58 11.94 -0.77 10.32
N ALA A 59 11.72 -1.02 9.03
CA ALA A 59 12.16 -0.11 7.96
C ALA A 59 11.53 1.29 8.10
N ILE A 60 10.27 1.37 8.54
CA ILE A 60 9.62 2.66 8.82
C ILE A 60 10.30 3.37 10.00
N ARG A 61 10.58 2.66 11.09
CA ARG A 61 11.23 3.23 12.28
C ARG A 61 12.62 3.76 11.94
N GLU A 62 13.48 2.92 11.36
CA GLU A 62 14.86 3.28 10.99
C GLU A 62 14.88 4.50 10.05
N LYS A 63 13.98 4.53 9.07
CA LYS A 63 13.86 5.67 8.13
C LYS A 63 13.44 6.96 8.84
N GLN A 64 12.49 6.90 9.77
CA GLN A 64 12.02 8.08 10.51
C GLN A 64 13.05 8.55 11.53
N GLU A 65 13.73 7.62 12.20
CA GLU A 65 14.81 7.87 13.14
C GLU A 65 16.01 8.52 12.45
N GLY A 66 16.46 7.96 11.33
CA GLY A 66 17.55 8.55 10.53
C GLY A 66 17.21 9.98 10.06
N ARG A 67 15.95 10.24 9.68
CA ARG A 67 15.49 11.59 9.32
C ARG A 67 15.47 12.55 10.51
N LEU A 68 15.03 12.09 11.68
CA LEU A 68 15.04 12.88 12.91
C LEU A 68 16.48 13.22 13.32
N LEU A 69 17.37 12.23 13.37
CA LEU A 69 18.77 12.42 13.75
C LEU A 69 19.49 13.38 12.78
N ALA A 70 19.26 13.24 11.48
CA ALA A 70 19.79 14.18 10.49
C ALA A 70 19.26 15.61 10.69
N ALA A 71 17.98 15.77 11.05
CA ALA A 71 17.39 17.07 11.33
C ALA A 71 17.90 17.68 12.64
N LEU A 72 18.11 16.87 13.68
CA LEU A 72 18.73 17.27 14.95
C LEU A 72 20.19 17.68 14.76
N GLY A 73 20.96 16.93 13.97
CA GLY A 73 22.34 17.29 13.62
C GLY A 73 22.41 18.65 12.92
N LYS A 74 21.53 18.90 11.94
CA LYS A 74 21.43 20.22 11.29
C LYS A 74 21.03 21.33 12.26
N LEU A 75 20.13 21.05 13.21
CA LEU A 75 19.75 22.02 14.23
C LEU A 75 20.92 22.31 15.16
N ALA A 76 21.67 21.29 15.60
CA ALA A 76 22.85 21.42 16.43
C ALA A 76 23.92 22.30 15.76
N GLU A 77 24.23 22.04 14.49
CA GLU A 77 25.17 22.88 13.71
C GLU A 77 24.73 24.34 13.64
N ASN A 78 23.43 24.59 13.46
CA ASN A 78 22.90 25.94 13.40
C ASN A 78 22.98 26.65 14.76
N VAL A 79 22.71 25.93 15.85
CA VAL A 79 22.86 26.45 17.21
C VAL A 79 24.33 26.79 17.49
N GLN A 80 25.25 25.89 17.14
CA GLN A 80 26.69 26.10 17.32
C GLN A 80 27.21 27.33 16.55
N LYS A 81 26.87 27.43 15.25
CA LYS A 81 27.24 28.60 14.42
C LYS A 81 26.66 29.91 14.95
N ALA A 82 25.50 29.87 15.60
CA ALA A 82 24.88 31.04 16.19
C ALA A 82 25.62 31.50 17.46
N VAL A 83 26.05 30.54 18.29
CA VAL A 83 26.89 30.79 19.47
C VAL A 83 28.25 31.36 19.07
N GLU A 84 28.92 30.80 18.06
CA GLU A 84 30.22 31.29 17.54
C GLU A 84 30.15 32.74 17.02
N LYS A 85 28.99 33.14 16.48
CA LYS A 85 28.74 34.49 15.97
C LYS A 85 28.25 35.47 17.05
N GLY A 86 28.23 35.06 18.33
CA GLY A 86 27.75 35.88 19.45
C GLY A 86 26.25 36.15 19.43
N LYS A 87 25.47 35.41 18.64
CA LYS A 87 24.01 35.51 18.55
C LYS A 87 23.40 34.17 18.98
N ALA A 88 23.59 33.82 20.25
CA ALA A 88 23.02 32.59 20.80
C ALA A 88 21.49 32.56 20.55
N MET A 89 20.99 31.38 20.18
CA MET A 89 19.55 31.19 20.02
C MET A 89 18.88 31.23 21.39
N GLU A 90 17.85 32.05 21.51
CA GLU A 90 16.95 32.07 22.67
C GLU A 90 16.30 30.70 22.88
N ASP A 91 16.10 30.33 24.14
CA ASP A 91 15.58 29.01 24.50
C ASP A 91 14.15 28.78 24.00
N GLU A 92 13.33 29.84 23.93
CA GLU A 92 11.98 29.77 23.37
C GLU A 92 12.00 29.44 21.87
N ALA A 93 12.85 30.11 21.10
CA ALA A 93 13.01 29.87 19.67
C ALA A 93 13.59 28.46 19.38
N LEU A 94 14.50 27.99 20.23
CA LEU A 94 15.02 26.62 20.16
C LEU A 94 13.91 25.60 20.50
N GLY A 95 13.15 25.88 21.56
CA GLY A 95 12.02 25.06 21.99
C GLY A 95 10.96 24.89 20.89
N GLU A 96 10.61 25.97 20.18
CA GLU A 96 9.71 25.89 19.03
C GLU A 96 10.26 24.98 17.92
N ARG A 97 11.55 25.11 17.59
CA ARG A 97 12.19 24.30 16.55
C ARG A 97 12.22 22.82 16.92
N ILE A 98 12.55 22.51 18.18
CA ILE A 98 12.47 21.15 18.72
C ILE A 98 11.02 20.66 18.67
N GLY A 99 10.05 21.49 19.03
CA GLY A 99 8.62 21.19 18.94
C GLY A 99 8.18 20.80 17.54
N ARG A 100 8.57 21.59 16.53
CA ARG A 100 8.29 21.29 15.10
C ARG A 100 8.94 19.97 14.64
N LEU A 101 10.13 19.65 15.15
CA LEU A 101 10.77 18.36 14.87
C LEU A 101 10.03 17.20 15.55
N ARG A 102 9.58 17.36 16.81
CA ARG A 102 8.76 16.37 17.51
C ARG A 102 7.43 16.12 16.81
N GLU A 103 6.79 17.17 16.30
CA GLU A 103 5.56 17.08 15.52
C GLU A 103 5.79 16.35 14.19
N ARG A 104 6.82 16.75 13.43
CA ARG A 104 7.13 16.15 12.12
C ARG A 104 7.55 14.67 12.22
N TYR A 105 8.25 14.30 13.28
CA TYR A 105 8.82 12.97 13.48
C TYR A 105 8.24 12.27 14.72
N THR A 106 6.93 12.38 14.97
CA THR A 106 6.26 11.90 16.20
C THR A 106 6.55 10.44 16.56
N ARG A 107 6.76 9.59 15.54
CA ARG A 107 7.04 8.16 15.74
C ARG A 107 8.44 7.90 16.29
N ALA A 108 9.44 8.67 15.87
CA ALA A 108 10.82 8.54 16.33
C ALA A 108 11.05 9.39 17.58
N ALA A 109 10.54 10.63 17.60
CA ALA A 109 10.81 11.61 18.64
C ALA A 109 10.35 11.18 20.04
N ARG A 110 9.35 10.29 20.15
CA ARG A 110 8.89 9.74 21.44
C ARG A 110 9.98 8.99 22.21
N TYR A 111 10.94 8.41 21.48
CA TYR A 111 12.05 7.64 22.05
C TYR A 111 13.25 8.51 22.40
N TYR A 112 13.21 9.82 22.13
CA TYR A 112 14.31 10.72 22.44
C TYR A 112 13.90 11.76 23.47
N THR A 113 14.78 11.99 24.44
CA THR A 113 14.76 13.21 25.24
C THR A 113 15.67 14.21 24.53
N ILE A 114 15.09 15.29 24.02
CA ILE A 114 15.81 16.34 23.27
C ILE A 114 15.77 17.60 24.13
N GLY A 115 16.93 18.18 24.39
CA GLY A 115 17.09 19.34 25.25
C GLY A 115 18.36 20.14 24.91
N ARG A 116 18.77 20.98 25.86
CA ARG A 116 19.97 21.79 25.76
C ARG A 116 20.73 21.68 27.08
N GLU A 117 22.02 21.39 27.00
CA GLU A 117 22.94 21.34 28.15
C GLU A 117 24.17 22.19 27.79
N ASP A 118 24.57 23.09 28.69
CA ASP A 118 25.75 23.97 28.52
C ASP A 118 25.82 24.71 27.18
N GLY A 119 24.65 25.15 26.68
CA GLY A 119 24.55 25.86 25.41
C GLY A 119 24.51 24.97 24.17
N VAL A 120 24.74 23.65 24.31
CA VAL A 120 24.77 22.66 23.24
C VAL A 120 23.46 21.89 23.17
N LEU A 121 22.97 21.63 21.96
CA LEU A 121 21.80 20.77 21.75
C LEU A 121 22.16 19.31 22.04
N THR A 122 21.44 18.67 22.97
CA THR A 122 21.65 17.28 23.35
C THR A 122 20.40 16.44 23.08
N TRP A 123 20.60 15.17 22.71
CA TRP A 123 19.52 14.20 22.60
C TRP A 123 19.94 12.82 23.10
N THR A 124 19.09 12.20 23.90
CA THR A 124 19.35 10.90 24.54
C THR A 124 18.25 9.92 24.18
N LEU A 125 18.64 8.71 23.76
CA LEU A 125 17.71 7.63 23.46
C LEU A 125 17.18 7.01 24.76
N LYS A 126 15.86 6.85 24.86
CA LYS A 126 15.16 6.07 25.89
C LYS A 126 15.26 4.59 25.53
N ALA A 127 16.42 3.98 25.83
CA ALA A 127 16.80 2.64 25.36
C ALA A 127 15.75 1.56 25.68
N GLU A 128 15.18 1.54 26.89
CA GLU A 128 14.18 0.54 27.28
C GLU A 128 12.88 0.64 26.47
N GLN A 129 12.35 1.86 26.31
CA GLN A 129 11.13 2.09 25.51
C GLN A 129 11.37 1.76 24.03
N HIS A 130 12.56 2.06 23.54
CA HIS A 130 12.95 1.74 22.17
C HIS A 130 13.07 0.21 21.97
N ALA A 131 13.73 -0.49 22.88
CA ALA A 131 13.89 -1.95 22.84
C ALA A 131 12.53 -2.66 22.94
N ARG A 132 11.65 -2.23 23.85
CA ARG A 132 10.28 -2.77 23.96
C ARG A 132 9.50 -2.55 22.67
N ALA A 133 9.63 -1.39 22.02
CA ALA A 133 8.99 -1.17 20.73
C ALA A 133 9.52 -2.09 19.62
N GLN A 134 10.81 -2.40 19.61
CA GLN A 134 11.42 -3.34 18.65
C GLN A 134 10.92 -4.77 18.85
N GLN A 135 10.76 -5.22 20.10
CA GLN A 135 10.19 -6.54 20.40
C GLN A 135 8.76 -6.71 19.92
N LEU A 136 8.02 -5.59 19.80
CA LEU A 136 6.63 -5.56 19.37
C LEU A 136 6.46 -5.26 17.88
N ASP A 137 7.55 -5.25 17.12
CA ASP A 137 7.47 -5.15 15.67
C ASP A 137 6.71 -6.32 15.09
N GLY A 138 5.82 -6.04 14.14
CA GLY A 138 4.98 -7.07 13.54
C GLY A 138 3.77 -7.48 14.35
N ALA A 139 3.67 -7.05 15.62
CA ALA A 139 2.52 -7.28 16.48
C ALA A 139 1.38 -6.28 16.20
N TYR A 140 0.18 -6.79 16.01
CA TYR A 140 -1.04 -5.98 15.91
C TYR A 140 -2.25 -6.71 16.51
N PHE A 141 -3.21 -5.93 17.00
CA PHE A 141 -4.43 -6.44 17.60
C PHE A 141 -5.62 -6.20 16.69
N LEU A 142 -6.48 -7.21 16.55
CA LEU A 142 -7.80 -7.11 15.95
C LEU A 142 -8.85 -7.25 17.05
N ARG A 143 -9.88 -6.41 16.99
CA ARG A 143 -11.04 -6.44 17.89
C ARG A 143 -12.30 -6.66 17.08
N THR A 144 -13.15 -7.57 17.55
CA THR A 144 -14.46 -7.86 16.97
C THR A 144 -15.50 -8.12 18.07
N SER A 145 -16.72 -7.60 17.88
CA SER A 145 -17.88 -7.94 18.72
C SER A 145 -18.48 -9.29 18.36
N ASN A 146 -18.13 -9.85 17.20
CA ASN A 146 -18.61 -11.18 16.79
C ASN A 146 -17.70 -12.26 17.38
N LYS A 147 -18.12 -12.80 18.54
CA LYS A 147 -17.43 -13.88 19.25
C LYS A 147 -17.57 -15.25 18.57
N ALA A 148 -18.51 -15.43 17.63
CA ALA A 148 -18.70 -16.71 16.95
C ALA A 148 -17.58 -17.04 15.94
N LEU A 149 -16.81 -16.05 15.50
CA LEU A 149 -15.73 -16.24 14.54
C LEU A 149 -14.50 -16.86 15.20
N GLY A 150 -13.93 -17.87 14.53
CA GLY A 150 -12.63 -18.44 14.89
C GLY A 150 -11.47 -17.46 14.67
N ALA A 151 -10.31 -17.78 15.24
CA ALA A 151 -9.10 -16.96 15.14
C ALA A 151 -8.69 -16.69 13.68
N GLU A 152 -8.66 -17.75 12.87
CA GLU A 152 -8.36 -17.66 11.44
C GLU A 152 -9.41 -16.85 10.67
N GLU A 153 -10.70 -17.00 10.98
CA GLU A 153 -11.77 -16.27 10.29
C GLU A 153 -11.71 -14.77 10.57
N ILE A 154 -11.46 -14.37 11.82
CA ILE A 154 -11.24 -12.97 12.21
C ILE A 154 -10.07 -12.39 11.41
N TRP A 155 -8.95 -13.13 11.35
CA TRP A 155 -7.77 -12.71 10.60
C TRP A 155 -8.05 -12.62 9.09
N ARG A 156 -8.71 -13.63 8.50
CA ARG A 156 -9.07 -13.66 7.08
C ARG A 156 -10.01 -12.49 6.72
N THR A 157 -10.99 -12.19 7.56
CA THR A 157 -11.90 -11.06 7.37
C THR A 157 -11.14 -9.74 7.41
N TYR A 158 -10.19 -9.60 8.33
CA TYR A 158 -9.34 -8.41 8.39
C TYR A 158 -8.44 -8.28 7.15
N ILE A 159 -7.81 -9.35 6.67
CA ILE A 159 -6.95 -9.25 5.48
C ILE A 159 -7.75 -8.96 4.21
N THR A 160 -9.05 -9.29 4.16
CA THR A 160 -9.96 -8.84 3.09
C THR A 160 -10.03 -7.32 3.00
N LEU A 161 -9.91 -6.59 4.12
CA LEU A 161 -9.84 -5.12 4.11
C LEU A 161 -8.66 -4.63 3.26
N THR A 162 -7.49 -5.25 3.39
CA THR A 162 -6.32 -4.91 2.57
C THR A 162 -6.57 -5.18 1.09
N ARG A 163 -7.30 -6.26 0.75
CA ARG A 163 -7.72 -6.53 -0.64
C ARG A 163 -8.65 -5.44 -1.16
N ILE A 164 -9.61 -5.02 -0.36
CA ILE A 164 -10.55 -3.92 -0.69
C ILE A 164 -9.80 -2.60 -0.86
N GLU A 165 -8.83 -2.28 0.00
CA GLU A 165 -7.99 -1.09 -0.14
C GLU A 165 -7.17 -1.11 -1.43
N SER A 166 -6.67 -2.27 -1.83
CA SER A 166 -6.01 -2.44 -3.13
C SER A 166 -7.00 -2.20 -4.27
N ALA A 167 -8.18 -2.83 -4.23
CA ALA A 167 -9.24 -2.62 -5.22
C ALA A 167 -9.59 -1.12 -5.40
N PHE A 168 -9.72 -0.39 -4.28
CA PHE A 168 -9.96 1.05 -4.33
C PHE A 168 -8.78 1.85 -4.89
N ARG A 169 -7.54 1.38 -4.70
CA ARG A 169 -6.35 2.00 -5.30
C ARG A 169 -6.36 1.82 -6.81
N ASP A 170 -6.67 0.61 -7.27
CA ASP A 170 -6.70 0.26 -8.71
C ASP A 170 -7.81 1.04 -9.42
N LEU A 171 -9.00 1.12 -8.80
CA LEU A 171 -10.10 1.95 -9.27
C LEU A 171 -9.68 3.43 -9.42
N LYS A 172 -8.97 3.98 -8.43
CA LYS A 172 -8.57 5.40 -8.44
C LYS A 172 -7.41 5.72 -9.37
N GLY A 173 -6.47 4.78 -9.54
CA GLY A 173 -5.29 4.95 -10.38
C GLY A 173 -5.55 4.43 -11.78
N THR A 174 -5.37 3.14 -11.98
CA THR A 174 -5.41 2.44 -13.27
C THR A 174 -6.70 2.66 -14.06
N LEU A 175 -7.84 2.75 -13.37
CA LEU A 175 -9.16 2.91 -14.00
C LEU A 175 -9.68 4.34 -13.97
N ASP A 176 -8.81 5.31 -13.67
CA ASP A 176 -9.06 6.75 -13.74
C ASP A 176 -10.40 7.18 -13.10
N LEU A 177 -10.81 6.53 -12.00
CA LEU A 177 -11.97 6.98 -11.23
C LEU A 177 -11.76 8.41 -10.71
N ARG A 178 -10.50 8.86 -10.57
CA ARG A 178 -10.19 10.24 -10.20
C ARG A 178 -9.06 10.79 -11.07
N PRO A 179 -9.17 12.05 -11.53
CA PRO A 179 -10.23 13.03 -11.24
C PRO A 179 -11.52 12.85 -12.08
N ILE A 180 -12.69 13.02 -11.44
CA ILE A 180 -13.99 13.06 -12.14
C ILE A 180 -14.22 14.49 -12.66
N HIS A 181 -14.07 14.71 -13.96
CA HIS A 181 -14.29 16.01 -14.59
C HIS A 181 -15.72 16.21 -15.12
N HIS A 182 -16.64 15.29 -14.80
CA HIS A 182 -18.03 15.36 -15.25
C HIS A 182 -18.84 16.36 -14.42
N ARG A 183 -19.56 17.27 -15.11
CA ARG A 183 -20.40 18.30 -14.48
C ARG A 183 -21.85 17.87 -14.24
N LYS A 184 -22.34 16.87 -14.97
CA LYS A 184 -23.71 16.36 -14.85
C LYS A 184 -23.70 15.09 -13.99
N GLU A 185 -24.62 15.00 -13.04
CA GLU A 185 -24.77 13.87 -12.12
C GLU A 185 -24.81 12.52 -12.84
N MET A 186 -25.71 12.35 -13.82
CA MET A 186 -25.80 11.13 -14.63
C MET A 186 -24.47 10.70 -15.27
N ARG A 187 -23.62 11.64 -15.67
CA ARG A 187 -22.30 11.31 -16.26
C ARG A 187 -21.31 10.86 -15.19
N VAL A 188 -21.40 11.41 -13.98
CA VAL A 188 -20.63 10.95 -12.82
C VAL A 188 -21.01 9.52 -12.47
N GLU A 189 -22.32 9.23 -12.37
CA GLU A 189 -22.82 7.87 -12.08
C GLU A 189 -22.40 6.87 -13.16
N THR A 190 -22.55 7.24 -14.43
CA THR A 190 -22.14 6.38 -15.57
C THR A 190 -20.63 6.10 -15.53
N HIS A 191 -19.80 7.11 -15.23
CA HIS A 191 -18.35 6.94 -15.11
C HIS A 191 -18.00 5.97 -13.98
N ILE A 192 -18.59 6.16 -12.79
CA ILE A 192 -18.38 5.26 -11.64
C ILE A 192 -18.78 3.83 -12.01
N PHE A 193 -19.93 3.65 -12.67
CA PHE A 193 -20.41 2.35 -13.12
C PHE A 193 -19.44 1.68 -14.10
N LEU A 194 -18.94 2.42 -15.10
CA LEU A 194 -17.95 1.92 -16.05
C LEU A 194 -16.62 1.56 -15.38
N CYS A 195 -16.14 2.35 -14.41
CA CYS A 195 -14.95 2.03 -13.63
C CYS A 195 -15.13 0.72 -12.85
N VAL A 196 -16.30 0.50 -12.23
CA VAL A 196 -16.59 -0.75 -11.50
C VAL A 196 -16.63 -1.95 -12.47
N LEU A 197 -17.26 -1.82 -13.64
CA LEU A 197 -17.25 -2.87 -14.66
C LEU A 197 -15.83 -3.18 -15.16
N ALA A 198 -15.03 -2.15 -15.43
CA ALA A 198 -13.65 -2.30 -15.86
C ALA A 198 -12.80 -3.00 -14.79
N TYR A 199 -13.04 -2.70 -13.51
CA TYR A 199 -12.37 -3.39 -12.39
C TYR A 199 -12.72 -4.88 -12.32
N HIS A 200 -14.00 -5.23 -12.53
CA HIS A 200 -14.41 -6.63 -12.60
C HIS A 200 -13.71 -7.36 -13.75
N LEU A 201 -13.61 -6.72 -14.92
CA LEU A 201 -12.93 -7.29 -16.08
C LEU A 201 -11.43 -7.48 -15.81
N GLN A 202 -10.75 -6.46 -15.30
CA GLN A 202 -9.34 -6.53 -14.89
C GLN A 202 -9.12 -7.69 -13.90
N THR A 203 -9.92 -7.75 -12.83
CA THR A 203 -9.81 -8.81 -11.81
C THR A 203 -10.03 -10.20 -12.39
N ALA A 204 -10.98 -10.34 -13.34
CA ALA A 204 -11.24 -11.62 -14.01
C ALA A 204 -10.05 -12.07 -14.86
N ILE A 205 -9.43 -11.13 -15.61
CA ILE A 205 -8.24 -11.39 -16.42
C ILE A 205 -7.07 -11.82 -15.53
N GLU A 206 -6.75 -11.03 -14.50
CA GLU A 206 -5.65 -11.34 -13.57
C GLU A 206 -5.86 -12.68 -12.87
N ARG A 207 -7.08 -12.97 -12.41
CA ARG A 207 -7.39 -14.25 -11.76
C ARG A 207 -7.22 -15.44 -12.71
N THR A 208 -7.63 -15.28 -13.97
CA THR A 208 -7.50 -16.33 -14.99
C THR A 208 -6.01 -16.61 -15.28
N LEU A 209 -5.21 -15.56 -15.44
CA LEU A 209 -3.76 -15.68 -15.64
C LEU A 209 -3.07 -16.32 -14.42
N GLN A 210 -3.42 -15.89 -13.21
CA GLN A 210 -2.86 -16.45 -11.97
C GLN A 210 -3.17 -17.94 -11.82
N GLN A 211 -4.38 -18.36 -12.19
CA GLN A 211 -4.77 -19.78 -12.19
C GLN A 211 -3.99 -20.60 -13.20
N ALA A 212 -3.57 -19.99 -14.31
CA ALA A 212 -2.71 -20.61 -15.32
C ALA A 212 -1.21 -20.51 -14.97
N GLY A 213 -0.84 -19.96 -13.81
CA GLY A 213 0.53 -19.83 -13.33
C GLY A 213 1.25 -18.54 -13.74
N ASP A 214 0.57 -17.60 -14.41
CA ASP A 214 1.13 -16.30 -14.75
C ASP A 214 0.73 -15.25 -13.70
N HIS A 215 1.74 -14.71 -13.01
CA HIS A 215 1.57 -13.73 -11.92
C HIS A 215 1.91 -12.28 -12.35
N THR A 216 1.82 -11.98 -13.64
CA THR A 216 2.07 -10.64 -14.19
C THR A 216 1.07 -9.62 -13.62
N SER A 217 1.55 -8.40 -13.31
CA SER A 217 0.66 -7.32 -12.84
C SER A 217 -0.16 -6.73 -14.00
N TRP A 218 -1.31 -6.14 -13.70
CA TRP A 218 -2.14 -5.51 -14.72
C TRP A 218 -1.40 -4.42 -15.52
N GLU A 219 -0.54 -3.62 -14.89
CA GLU A 219 0.21 -2.57 -15.61
C GLU A 219 1.10 -3.18 -16.70
N THR A 220 1.89 -4.20 -16.34
CA THR A 220 2.74 -4.91 -17.31
C THR A 220 1.91 -5.62 -18.36
N LEU A 221 0.80 -6.27 -17.97
CA LEU A 221 -0.09 -6.91 -18.92
C LEU A 221 -0.66 -5.91 -19.93
N ARG A 222 -1.06 -4.71 -19.48
CA ARG A 222 -1.57 -3.65 -20.34
C ARG A 222 -0.48 -3.13 -21.29
N GLU A 223 0.76 -2.98 -20.82
CA GLU A 223 1.90 -2.60 -21.66
C GLU A 223 2.17 -3.66 -22.74
N GLU A 224 2.16 -4.94 -22.38
CA GLU A 224 2.32 -6.06 -23.32
C GLU A 224 1.17 -6.10 -24.34
N LEU A 225 -0.07 -5.99 -23.90
CA LEU A 225 -1.24 -5.96 -24.79
C LEU A 225 -1.28 -4.71 -25.67
N SER A 226 -0.65 -3.60 -25.23
CA SER A 226 -0.61 -2.37 -26.00
C SER A 226 0.17 -2.51 -27.30
N THR A 227 1.00 -3.55 -27.48
CA THR A 227 1.73 -3.75 -28.75
C THR A 227 0.82 -4.23 -29.89
N HIS A 228 -0.37 -4.75 -29.58
CA HIS A 228 -1.30 -5.29 -30.57
C HIS A 228 -2.42 -4.30 -30.86
N HIS A 229 -2.42 -3.75 -32.07
CA HIS A 229 -3.38 -2.73 -32.50
C HIS A 229 -4.22 -3.14 -33.70
N VAL A 230 -5.37 -2.48 -33.84
CA VAL A 230 -6.18 -2.48 -35.07
C VAL A 230 -5.87 -1.22 -35.86
N ALA A 231 -5.45 -1.37 -37.11
CA ALA A 231 -5.18 -0.27 -38.02
C ALA A 231 -6.26 -0.17 -39.11
N THR A 232 -6.54 1.06 -39.56
CA THR A 232 -7.31 1.31 -40.79
C THR A 232 -6.34 1.80 -41.86
N ILE A 233 -6.17 1.03 -42.92
CA ILE A 233 -5.34 1.36 -44.08
C ILE A 233 -6.24 2.04 -45.10
N LEU A 234 -5.88 3.24 -45.53
CA LEU A 234 -6.58 3.98 -46.58
C LEU A 234 -5.81 3.82 -47.90
N LEU A 235 -6.49 3.27 -48.92
CA LEU A 235 -5.93 3.03 -50.24
C LEU A 235 -6.68 3.92 -51.25
N PRO A 236 -6.11 5.06 -51.66
CA PRO A 236 -6.70 5.88 -52.72
C PRO A 236 -6.56 5.14 -54.05
N ILE A 237 -7.64 5.10 -54.83
CA ILE A 237 -7.70 4.47 -56.16
C ILE A 237 -8.03 5.57 -57.19
N GLU A 238 -7.65 5.38 -58.45
CA GLU A 238 -8.02 6.29 -59.54
C GLU A 238 -9.53 6.58 -59.55
N GLY A 239 -9.90 7.86 -59.63
CA GLY A 239 -11.30 8.31 -59.70
C GLY A 239 -11.95 8.71 -58.38
N ASP A 240 -11.20 9.33 -57.46
CA ASP A 240 -11.68 9.95 -56.22
C ASP A 240 -12.37 8.98 -55.23
N ARG A 241 -12.02 7.69 -55.28
CA ARG A 241 -12.53 6.66 -54.36
C ARG A 241 -11.42 6.21 -53.42
N THR A 242 -11.75 6.08 -52.14
CA THR A 242 -10.82 5.55 -51.15
C THR A 242 -11.32 4.22 -50.59
N LEU A 243 -10.51 3.17 -50.67
CA LEU A 243 -10.79 1.91 -50.01
C LEU A 243 -10.19 1.94 -48.60
N ALA A 244 -11.04 1.85 -47.58
CA ALA A 244 -10.64 1.69 -46.20
C ALA A 244 -10.62 0.21 -45.80
N ILE A 245 -9.46 -0.29 -45.38
CA ILE A 245 -9.29 -1.66 -44.87
C ILE A 245 -8.95 -1.60 -43.39
N ARG A 246 -9.87 -2.05 -42.53
CA ARG A 246 -9.63 -2.16 -41.09
C ARG A 246 -9.21 -3.58 -40.74
N LYS A 247 -8.01 -3.75 -40.19
CA LYS A 247 -7.44 -5.07 -39.86
C LYS A 247 -6.61 -5.01 -38.57
N ALA A 248 -6.61 -6.11 -37.81
CA ALA A 248 -5.71 -6.29 -36.67
C ALA A 248 -4.26 -6.58 -37.11
N GLY A 249 -3.30 -6.10 -36.33
CA GLY A 249 -1.89 -6.48 -36.48
C GLY A 249 -1.65 -7.97 -36.26
N ILE A 250 -0.39 -8.40 -36.40
CA ILE A 250 0.02 -9.75 -36.01
C ILE A 250 0.51 -9.65 -34.56
N PRO A 251 -0.10 -10.36 -33.60
CA PRO A 251 0.34 -10.30 -32.21
C PRO A 251 1.76 -10.88 -32.07
N ASP A 252 2.56 -10.25 -31.20
CA ASP A 252 3.88 -10.76 -30.85
C ASP A 252 3.79 -12.09 -30.06
N ARG A 253 4.94 -12.64 -29.67
CA ARG A 253 4.99 -13.92 -28.94
C ARG A 253 4.26 -13.83 -27.59
N ARG A 254 4.41 -12.71 -26.87
CA ARG A 254 3.89 -12.54 -25.52
C ARG A 254 2.38 -12.33 -25.55
N VAL A 255 1.87 -11.50 -26.46
CA VAL A 255 0.42 -11.29 -26.66
C VAL A 255 -0.27 -12.59 -27.07
N ARG A 256 0.36 -13.41 -27.93
CA ARG A 256 -0.17 -14.73 -28.28
C ARG A 256 -0.26 -15.68 -27.09
N GLU A 257 0.74 -15.66 -26.22
CA GLU A 257 0.72 -16.44 -24.98
C GLU A 257 -0.42 -15.99 -24.07
N ILE A 258 -0.57 -14.67 -23.85
CA ILE A 258 -1.68 -14.10 -23.07
C ILE A 258 -3.03 -14.54 -23.64
N TYR A 259 -3.25 -14.42 -24.95
CA TYR A 259 -4.50 -14.85 -25.58
C TYR A 259 -4.75 -16.35 -25.39
N ARG A 260 -3.72 -17.19 -25.51
CA ARG A 260 -3.84 -18.63 -25.24
C ARG A 260 -4.25 -18.89 -23.78
N LEU A 261 -3.63 -18.22 -22.81
CA LEU A 261 -3.95 -18.37 -21.38
C LEU A 261 -5.38 -17.90 -21.07
N LEU A 262 -5.85 -16.88 -21.77
CA LEU A 262 -7.23 -16.36 -21.66
C LEU A 262 -8.24 -17.13 -22.53
N ALA A 263 -7.81 -18.17 -23.24
CA ALA A 263 -8.62 -18.92 -24.20
C ALA A 263 -9.30 -18.04 -25.28
N LEU A 264 -8.57 -17.02 -25.74
CA LEU A 264 -8.99 -16.09 -26.79
C LEU A 264 -8.37 -16.44 -28.15
N GLU A 265 -9.08 -16.08 -29.22
CA GLU A 265 -8.54 -16.17 -30.58
C GLU A 265 -7.43 -15.13 -30.80
N THR A 266 -6.40 -15.50 -31.55
CA THR A 266 -5.28 -14.58 -31.85
C THR A 266 -5.62 -13.54 -32.91
N GLU A 267 -6.70 -13.74 -33.65
CA GLU A 267 -7.21 -12.81 -34.66
C GLU A 267 -8.52 -12.19 -34.13
N PRO A 268 -8.46 -11.02 -33.47
CA PRO A 268 -9.63 -10.46 -32.78
C PRO A 268 -10.71 -9.94 -33.75
N MET A 269 -10.37 -9.76 -35.04
CA MET A 269 -11.32 -9.35 -36.06
C MET A 269 -10.89 -9.82 -37.44
N LYS A 270 -11.88 -10.17 -38.27
CA LYS A 270 -11.67 -10.34 -39.71
C LYS A 270 -11.45 -8.98 -40.38
N PRO A 271 -10.63 -8.89 -41.44
CA PRO A 271 -10.45 -7.64 -42.18
C PRO A 271 -11.78 -7.11 -42.73
N LEU A 272 -12.12 -5.87 -42.38
CA LEU A 272 -13.30 -5.17 -42.89
C LEU A 272 -12.90 -4.23 -44.01
N ARG A 273 -13.64 -4.25 -45.12
CA ARG A 273 -13.39 -3.42 -46.30
C ARG A 273 -14.59 -2.52 -46.53
N THR A 274 -14.36 -1.22 -46.56
CA THR A 274 -15.40 -0.21 -46.74
C THR A 274 -14.95 0.81 -47.78
N TRP A 275 -15.85 1.18 -48.68
CA TRP A 275 -15.62 2.27 -49.63
C TRP A 275 -15.99 3.60 -48.97
N ILE A 276 -15.10 4.60 -49.08
CA ILE A 276 -15.25 5.97 -48.60
C ILE A 276 -15.11 6.92 -49.78
#